data_AF-F2AYK4-F1
#
_entry.id   AF-F2AYK4-F1
#
_cell.length_a   1.000
_cell.length_b   1.000
_cell.length_c   1.000
_cell.angle_alpha   90.00
_cell.angle_beta   90.00
_cell.angle_gamma   90.00
#
_symmetry.space_group_name_H-M   'P 1'
#
loop_
_entity.id
_entity.type
_entity.pdbx_description
1 polymer ?
#
loop_
_entity_poly.entity_id
_entity_poly.type
_entity_poly.pdbx_seq_one_letter_code
_entity_poly.pdbx_strand_id
1 'polypeptide(L)'
;MTPTVKNVEVHELVGLALSGDQAAFGQLVGHYSGMVTGVAYSVLGDFARSEDAGQEAFLEAWKKRDTLRDPAKFASWVCSIARHRALDIARKSKRREEHFDATHDTEGPDTDPLPVDALAQEEERQLVWATLDGLPEKYRETMVLYYRGEQSVAMVAESIGESEAAVRQRLTRGRRMLRSEVQRLVESTLKGTAPTAAFTACVLGAMPGNASAAIAATAISSTKTSGAATVGKLAGGTAGAGLSGAILGTLGGLLGGGIGTYFTHRNAPYASQKRSIVRFTIVTLLLIGGFIAALSYLVAIQTSDSPFDGTTYALFLLSLIVGFQLLLMGVVILMIRQYRRLGETAKLAGDELEPRAAAFQQSRSCCGRSWSSERRLLGRPLLDIQFSPRDVEGIALRPGVARGWIAIGDVAYGWFFAMGNKSIAAIAMGSRPIGIVSVGAMSIGVISMGGLSIGLISLGGLAVGWWSLGGLALGGHAVGGAAFGIKMAAGGAAASMGSAKGATVFSGDTSEAAVATINRHWLTKIAEGYTPDFAFQISLLVIIILIAIAVVTRIAMSKLQTPSDR
;
A
#
# COMPACT_ATOMS: atom_id res chain seq x y z
N MET A 1 4.53 -17.56 4.77
CA MET A 1 5.02 -18.95 4.70
C MET A 1 3.78 -19.81 4.81
N THR A 2 3.15 -20.07 3.67
CA THR A 2 2.02 -21.00 3.56
C THR A 2 2.60 -22.41 3.75
N PRO A 3 1.94 -23.29 4.53
CA PRO A 3 2.43 -24.64 4.70
C PRO A 3 2.38 -25.35 3.35
N THR A 4 3.52 -25.89 2.92
CA THR A 4 3.62 -26.79 1.78
C THR A 4 2.82 -28.05 2.10
N VAL A 5 1.60 -28.12 1.58
CA VAL A 5 0.75 -29.32 1.60
C VAL A 5 1.55 -30.45 0.94
N LYS A 6 1.72 -31.58 1.61
CA LYS A 6 2.48 -32.72 1.06
C LYS A 6 1.70 -33.32 -0.11
N ASN A 7 2.37 -33.84 -1.14
CA ASN A 7 1.71 -34.47 -2.32
C ASN A 7 0.67 -35.55 -1.95
N VAL A 8 0.85 -36.24 -0.82
CA VAL A 8 -0.10 -37.23 -0.29
C VAL A 8 -1.41 -36.58 0.17
N GLU A 9 -1.34 -35.38 0.77
CA GLU A 9 -2.50 -34.60 1.20
C GLU A 9 -3.23 -33.97 -0.01
N VAL A 10 -2.50 -33.63 -1.08
CA VAL A 10 -3.11 -33.05 -2.30
C VAL A 10 -4.03 -34.04 -2.99
N HIS A 11 -3.63 -35.32 -3.11
CA HIS A 11 -4.47 -36.34 -3.75
C HIS A 11 -5.77 -36.58 -2.97
N GLU A 12 -5.72 -36.56 -1.64
CA GLU A 12 -6.90 -36.68 -0.77
C GLU A 12 -7.83 -35.47 -0.92
N LEU A 13 -7.27 -34.25 -0.97
CA LEU A 13 -8.02 -33.02 -1.22
C LEU A 13 -8.71 -33.03 -2.58
N VAL A 14 -8.08 -33.58 -3.63
CA VAL A 14 -8.73 -33.73 -4.95
C VAL A 14 -9.95 -34.64 -4.83
N GLY A 15 -9.83 -35.78 -4.15
CA GLY A 15 -10.97 -36.68 -3.92
C GLY A 15 -12.17 -36.00 -3.24
N LEU A 16 -11.90 -35.25 -2.16
CA LEU A 16 -12.92 -34.49 -1.43
C LEU A 16 -13.52 -33.36 -2.27
N ALA A 17 -12.69 -32.66 -3.04
CA ALA A 17 -13.16 -31.60 -3.91
C ALA A 17 -14.08 -32.12 -5.03
N LEU A 18 -13.77 -33.29 -5.60
CA LEU A 18 -14.60 -33.95 -6.60
C LEU A 18 -15.95 -34.39 -6.02
N SER A 19 -16.01 -34.79 -4.74
CA SER A 19 -17.26 -35.13 -4.05
C SER A 19 -18.10 -33.91 -3.63
N GLY A 20 -17.61 -32.69 -3.88
CA GLY A 20 -18.33 -31.44 -3.64
C GLY A 20 -17.92 -30.70 -2.37
N ASP A 21 -16.82 -31.08 -1.71
CA ASP A 21 -16.25 -30.33 -0.58
C ASP A 21 -15.60 -29.02 -1.07
N GLN A 22 -16.26 -27.91 -0.74
CA GLN A 22 -15.79 -26.56 -1.09
C GLN A 22 -14.54 -26.14 -0.32
N ALA A 23 -14.37 -26.61 0.92
CA ALA A 23 -13.19 -26.28 1.73
C ALA A 23 -11.95 -27.00 1.18
N ALA A 24 -12.10 -28.26 0.75
CA ALA A 24 -11.05 -29.00 0.07
C ALA A 24 -10.67 -28.34 -1.27
N PHE A 25 -11.67 -27.93 -2.07
CA PHE A 25 -11.41 -27.20 -3.31
C PHE A 25 -10.73 -25.84 -3.06
N GLY A 26 -11.08 -25.13 -1.99
CA GLY A 26 -10.41 -23.89 -1.59
C GLY A 26 -8.91 -24.06 -1.33
N GLN A 27 -8.53 -25.17 -0.70
CA GLN A 27 -7.11 -25.50 -0.49
C GLN A 27 -6.40 -25.81 -1.81
N LEU A 28 -7.06 -26.52 -2.73
CA LEU A 28 -6.54 -26.76 -4.08
C LEU A 28 -6.36 -25.47 -4.89
N VAL A 29 -7.31 -24.53 -4.80
CA VAL A 29 -7.21 -23.21 -5.45
C VAL A 29 -6.00 -22.45 -4.90
N GLY A 30 -5.83 -22.43 -3.57
CA GLY A 30 -4.64 -21.84 -2.95
C GLY A 30 -3.35 -22.43 -3.49
N HIS A 31 -3.26 -23.76 -3.54
CA HIS A 31 -2.06 -24.48 -3.98
C HIS A 31 -1.74 -24.29 -5.48
N TYR A 32 -2.74 -24.33 -6.36
CA TYR A 32 -2.54 -24.29 -7.81
C TYR A 32 -2.71 -22.90 -8.44
N SER A 33 -3.09 -21.87 -7.68
CA SER A 33 -3.32 -20.51 -8.18
C SER A 33 -2.13 -19.93 -8.96
N GLY A 34 -0.90 -20.07 -8.44
CA GLY A 34 0.32 -19.59 -9.09
C GLY A 34 0.58 -20.23 -10.45
N MET A 35 0.29 -21.54 -10.57
CA MET A 35 0.44 -22.29 -11.81
C MET A 35 -0.64 -21.91 -12.83
N VAL A 36 -1.91 -21.92 -12.42
CA VAL A 36 -3.05 -21.62 -13.28
C VAL A 36 -2.97 -20.21 -13.86
N THR A 37 -2.69 -19.22 -13.01
CA THR A 37 -2.52 -17.82 -13.45
C THR A 37 -1.21 -17.64 -14.24
N GLY A 38 -0.19 -18.44 -13.97
CA GLY A 38 1.06 -18.48 -14.74
C GLY A 38 0.84 -18.96 -16.19
N VAL A 39 0.03 -20.02 -16.39
CA VAL A 39 -0.34 -20.48 -17.74
C VAL A 39 -1.06 -19.36 -18.48
N ALA A 40 -2.07 -18.75 -17.87
CA ALA A 40 -2.83 -17.67 -18.50
C ALA A 40 -1.94 -16.46 -18.85
N TYR A 41 -1.01 -16.09 -17.98
CA TYR A 41 -0.07 -15.01 -18.24
C TYR A 41 0.91 -15.31 -19.37
N SER A 42 1.36 -16.56 -19.51
CA SER A 42 2.25 -16.97 -20.61
C SER A 42 1.63 -16.82 -22.00
N VAL A 43 0.31 -16.64 -22.06
CA VAL A 43 -0.47 -16.39 -23.28
C VAL A 43 -0.88 -14.92 -23.39
N LEU A 44 -1.36 -14.30 -22.30
CA LEU A 44 -1.98 -12.98 -22.33
C LEU A 44 -1.02 -11.81 -22.12
N GLY A 45 0.09 -12.02 -21.41
CA GLY A 45 1.06 -10.96 -21.08
C GLY A 45 0.58 -9.90 -20.08
N ASP A 46 -0.68 -9.98 -19.64
CA ASP A 46 -1.29 -9.04 -18.70
C ASP A 46 -1.66 -9.77 -17.39
N PHE A 47 -1.25 -9.20 -16.26
CA PHE A 47 -1.46 -9.81 -14.96
C PHE A 47 -2.92 -9.82 -14.51
N ALA A 48 -3.64 -8.71 -14.68
CA ALA A 48 -5.04 -8.62 -14.29
C ALA A 48 -5.87 -9.60 -15.11
N ARG A 49 -5.67 -9.61 -16.44
CA ARG A 49 -6.33 -10.56 -17.34
C ARG A 49 -5.94 -12.01 -17.05
N SER A 50 -4.71 -12.27 -16.61
CA SER A 50 -4.28 -13.62 -16.21
C SER A 50 -4.95 -14.10 -14.92
N GLU A 51 -5.20 -13.19 -13.97
CA GLU A 51 -5.94 -13.49 -12.75
C GLU A 51 -7.41 -13.74 -13.06
N ASP A 52 -8.06 -12.88 -13.85
CA ASP A 52 -9.45 -13.07 -14.27
C ASP A 52 -9.65 -14.42 -15.00
N ALA A 53 -8.78 -14.72 -15.98
CA ALA A 53 -8.80 -16.00 -16.68
C ALA A 53 -8.58 -17.19 -15.74
N GLY A 54 -7.72 -17.03 -14.72
CA GLY A 54 -7.50 -18.05 -13.70
C GLY A 54 -8.71 -18.26 -12.80
N GLN A 55 -9.40 -17.19 -12.40
CA GLN A 55 -10.63 -17.26 -11.60
C GLN A 55 -11.72 -18.00 -12.37
N GLU A 56 -11.95 -17.62 -13.63
CA GLU A 56 -12.91 -18.27 -14.51
C GLU A 56 -12.56 -19.75 -14.73
N ALA A 57 -11.28 -20.08 -14.88
CA ALA A 57 -10.82 -21.46 -15.03
C ALA A 57 -11.12 -22.31 -13.79
N PHE A 58 -10.92 -21.79 -12.57
CA PHE A 58 -11.29 -22.52 -11.36
C PHE A 58 -12.81 -22.66 -11.18
N LEU A 59 -13.58 -21.65 -11.55
CA LEU A 59 -15.05 -21.73 -11.53
C LEU A 59 -15.57 -22.74 -12.55
N GLU A 60 -14.96 -22.79 -13.74
CA GLU A 60 -15.26 -23.77 -14.75
C GLU A 60 -14.83 -25.19 -14.31
N ALA A 61 -13.66 -25.32 -13.68
CA ALA A 61 -13.20 -26.57 -13.09
C ALA A 61 -14.17 -27.07 -12.00
N TRP A 62 -14.70 -26.21 -11.14
CA TRP A 62 -15.71 -26.58 -10.15
C TRP A 62 -16.99 -27.11 -10.79
N LYS A 63 -17.46 -26.44 -11.85
CA LYS A 63 -18.65 -26.86 -12.61
C LYS A 63 -18.43 -28.17 -13.37
N LYS A 64 -17.21 -28.40 -13.88
CA LYS A 64 -16.83 -29.57 -14.67
C LYS A 64 -16.09 -30.63 -13.86
N ARG A 65 -16.11 -30.56 -12.53
CA ARG A 65 -15.34 -31.46 -11.66
C ARG A 65 -15.61 -32.94 -11.96
N ASP A 66 -16.85 -33.27 -12.31
CA ASP A 66 -17.29 -34.64 -12.65
C ASP A 66 -16.69 -35.16 -13.98
N THR A 67 -16.03 -34.29 -14.77
CA THR A 67 -15.38 -34.67 -16.03
C THR A 67 -13.93 -35.13 -15.86
N LEU A 68 -13.33 -34.89 -14.69
CA LEU A 68 -11.96 -35.33 -14.40
C LEU A 68 -11.94 -36.83 -14.12
N ARG A 69 -11.37 -37.61 -15.05
CA ARG A 69 -11.30 -39.07 -14.95
C ARG A 69 -10.18 -39.59 -14.06
N ASP A 70 -9.09 -38.84 -13.96
CA ASP A 70 -7.88 -39.22 -13.24
C ASP A 70 -7.52 -38.10 -12.24
N PRO A 71 -7.76 -38.30 -10.94
CA PRO A 71 -7.44 -37.32 -9.90
C PRO A 71 -5.98 -36.90 -9.89
N ALA A 72 -5.05 -37.79 -10.28
CA ALA A 72 -3.62 -37.49 -10.35
C ALA A 72 -3.27 -36.48 -11.45
N LYS A 73 -4.21 -36.17 -12.35
CA LYS A 73 -4.02 -35.21 -13.45
C LYS A 73 -4.68 -33.86 -13.18
N PHE A 74 -5.16 -33.63 -11.96
CA PHE A 74 -5.86 -32.39 -11.59
C PHE A 74 -5.09 -31.13 -12.02
N ALA A 75 -3.77 -31.07 -11.76
CA ALA A 75 -2.92 -29.94 -12.10
C ALA A 75 -2.90 -29.66 -13.62
N SER A 76 -2.63 -30.69 -14.43
CA SER A 76 -2.62 -30.58 -15.90
C SER A 76 -4.00 -30.24 -16.47
N TRP A 77 -5.06 -30.76 -15.87
CA TRP A 77 -6.44 -30.55 -16.31
C TRP A 77 -6.89 -29.10 -16.06
N VAL A 78 -6.69 -28.57 -14.86
CA VAL A 78 -7.04 -27.16 -14.57
C VAL A 78 -6.17 -26.17 -15.36
N CYS A 79 -4.89 -26.49 -15.57
CA CYS A 79 -4.01 -25.71 -16.44
C CYS A 79 -4.47 -25.72 -17.90
N SER A 80 -5.04 -26.82 -18.38
CA SER A 80 -5.61 -26.91 -19.73
C SER A 80 -6.86 -26.03 -19.89
N ILE A 81 -7.73 -25.99 -18.87
CA ILE A 81 -8.90 -25.08 -18.85
C ILE A 81 -8.42 -23.62 -18.91
N ALA A 82 -7.44 -23.26 -18.08
CA ALA A 82 -6.88 -21.92 -18.04
C ALA A 82 -6.23 -21.51 -19.37
N ARG A 83 -5.50 -22.43 -20.02
CA ARG A 83 -4.91 -22.20 -21.34
C ARG A 83 -5.96 -21.92 -22.41
N HIS A 84 -7.01 -22.76 -22.47
CA HIS A 84 -8.11 -22.54 -23.41
C HIS A 84 -8.76 -21.19 -23.19
N ARG A 85 -9.02 -20.82 -21.93
CA ARG A 85 -9.62 -19.53 -21.59
C ARG A 85 -8.75 -18.35 -22.01
N ALA A 86 -7.45 -18.43 -21.73
CA ALA A 86 -6.48 -17.41 -22.13
C ALA A 86 -6.39 -17.26 -23.66
N LEU A 87 -6.36 -18.37 -24.40
CA LEU A 87 -6.38 -18.35 -25.87
C LEU A 87 -7.68 -17.74 -26.43
N ASP A 88 -8.82 -18.04 -25.82
CA ASP A 88 -10.10 -17.46 -26.24
C ASP A 88 -10.16 -15.95 -26.00
N ILE A 89 -9.64 -15.48 -24.86
CA ILE A 89 -9.50 -14.05 -24.56
C ILE A 89 -8.57 -13.38 -25.59
N ALA A 90 -7.40 -13.97 -25.86
CA ALA A 90 -6.45 -13.45 -26.84
C ALA A 90 -7.01 -13.41 -28.27
N ARG A 91 -7.79 -14.42 -28.68
CA ARG A 91 -8.47 -14.44 -29.98
C ARG A 91 -9.54 -13.35 -30.08
N LYS A 92 -10.27 -13.09 -28.99
CA LYS A 92 -11.29 -12.02 -28.94
C LYS A 92 -10.67 -10.63 -28.95
N SER A 93 -9.56 -10.41 -28.24
CA SER A 93 -8.86 -9.11 -28.27
C SER A 93 -8.29 -8.82 -29.64
N LYS A 94 -7.66 -9.81 -30.29
CA LYS A 94 -7.12 -9.66 -31.65
C LYS A 94 -8.20 -9.31 -32.68
N ARG A 95 -9.36 -10.00 -32.65
CA ARG A 95 -10.50 -9.64 -33.53
C ARG A 95 -11.05 -8.24 -33.24
N ARG A 96 -11.02 -7.78 -31.99
CA ARG A 96 -11.48 -6.44 -31.61
C ARG A 96 -10.52 -5.38 -32.12
N GLU A 97 -9.21 -5.58 -31.99
CA GLU A 97 -8.18 -4.70 -32.56
C GLU A 97 -8.26 -4.64 -34.09
N GLU A 98 -8.43 -5.78 -34.76
CA GLU A 98 -8.61 -5.85 -36.22
C GLU A 98 -9.92 -5.20 -36.72
N HIS A 99 -10.97 -5.12 -35.90
CA HIS A 99 -12.22 -4.40 -36.23
C HIS A 99 -12.16 -2.90 -35.91
N PHE A 100 -11.34 -2.49 -34.94
CA PHE A 100 -11.20 -1.08 -34.55
C PHE A 100 -10.33 -0.27 -35.54
N ASP A 101 -9.50 -0.93 -36.35
CA ASP A 101 -8.68 -0.27 -37.39
C ASP A 101 -9.49 0.18 -38.64
N ALA A 102 -10.79 -0.12 -38.71
CA ALA A 102 -11.67 0.22 -39.83
C ALA A 102 -12.61 1.43 -39.60
N THR A 103 -12.69 1.95 -38.38
CA THR A 103 -13.52 3.12 -38.05
C THR A 103 -12.84 3.98 -36.99
N HIS A 104 -12.24 5.09 -37.42
CA HIS A 104 -11.90 6.19 -36.51
C HIS A 104 -13.19 6.73 -35.89
N ASP A 105 -13.41 6.46 -34.60
CA ASP A 105 -13.68 7.46 -33.55
C ASP A 105 -14.12 6.79 -32.23
N THR A 106 -13.71 7.44 -31.13
CA THR A 106 -14.16 7.34 -29.72
C THR A 106 -13.61 6.27 -28.74
N GLU A 107 -13.02 6.84 -27.67
CA GLU A 107 -13.17 6.51 -26.25
C GLU A 107 -12.82 5.10 -25.77
N GLY A 108 -11.59 4.96 -25.27
CA GLY A 108 -11.23 3.90 -24.33
C GLY A 108 -11.87 4.13 -22.95
N PRO A 109 -12.16 3.09 -22.16
CA PRO A 109 -12.81 3.22 -20.87
C PRO A 109 -11.98 4.12 -19.95
N ASP A 110 -12.65 5.06 -19.28
CA ASP A 110 -12.08 5.94 -18.26
C ASP A 110 -11.16 5.15 -17.32
N THR A 111 -9.86 5.26 -17.58
CA THR A 111 -8.83 4.68 -16.75
C THR A 111 -8.34 5.81 -15.87
N ASP A 112 -8.80 5.84 -14.62
CA ASP A 112 -8.25 6.71 -13.58
C ASP A 112 -6.71 6.64 -13.64
N PRO A 113 -5.99 7.77 -13.58
CA PRO A 113 -4.54 7.77 -13.67
C PRO A 113 -3.94 6.93 -12.53
N LEU A 114 -3.29 5.82 -12.89
CA LEU A 114 -2.62 4.95 -11.93
C LEU A 114 -1.50 5.74 -11.21
N PRO A 115 -1.28 5.54 -9.90
CA PRO A 115 -0.17 6.14 -9.16
C PRO A 115 1.19 5.90 -9.85
N VAL A 116 2.14 6.83 -9.74
CA VAL A 116 3.45 6.78 -10.43
C VAL A 116 4.24 5.50 -10.13
N ASP A 117 4.16 4.97 -8.92
CA ASP A 117 4.78 3.68 -8.58
C ASP A 117 4.11 2.50 -9.31
N ALA A 118 2.81 2.58 -9.55
CA ALA A 118 2.08 1.61 -10.35
C ALA A 118 2.39 1.75 -11.84
N LEU A 119 2.65 2.97 -12.34
CA LEU A 119 3.10 3.20 -13.71
C LEU A 119 4.53 2.68 -13.94
N ALA A 120 5.46 2.95 -13.02
CA ALA A 120 6.83 2.44 -13.10
C ALA A 120 6.86 0.90 -12.99
N GLN A 121 6.03 0.32 -12.12
CA GLN A 121 5.83 -1.13 -12.08
C GLN A 121 5.22 -1.65 -13.37
N GLU A 122 4.30 -0.91 -13.99
CA GLU A 122 3.68 -1.31 -15.25
C GLU A 122 4.67 -1.23 -16.42
N GLU A 123 5.52 -0.20 -16.49
CA GLU A 123 6.63 -0.12 -17.45
C GLU A 123 7.64 -1.26 -17.25
N GLU A 124 8.00 -1.58 -16.01
CA GLU A 124 8.86 -2.73 -15.68
C GLU A 124 8.23 -4.05 -16.12
N ARG A 125 6.92 -4.21 -15.87
CA ARG A 125 6.14 -5.38 -16.27
C ARG A 125 6.05 -5.52 -17.78
N GLN A 126 5.81 -4.43 -18.51
CA GLN A 126 5.79 -4.40 -19.96
C GLN A 126 7.16 -4.75 -20.54
N LEU A 127 8.25 -4.25 -19.95
CA LEU A 127 9.61 -4.61 -20.36
C LEU A 127 9.91 -6.10 -20.12
N VAL A 128 9.48 -6.65 -18.98
CA VAL A 128 9.61 -8.08 -18.67
C VAL A 128 8.79 -8.91 -19.64
N TRP A 129 7.55 -8.51 -19.94
CA TRP A 129 6.73 -9.20 -20.92
C TRP A 129 7.32 -9.14 -22.33
N ALA A 130 7.73 -7.97 -22.81
CA ALA A 130 8.37 -7.83 -24.12
C ALA A 130 9.63 -8.70 -24.25
N THR A 131 10.39 -8.85 -23.16
CA THR A 131 11.51 -9.77 -23.10
C THR A 131 11.05 -11.22 -23.21
N LEU A 132 10.06 -11.61 -22.41
CA LEU A 132 9.52 -12.98 -22.38
C LEU A 132 8.85 -13.35 -23.71
N ASP A 133 8.18 -12.42 -24.37
CA ASP A 133 7.48 -12.63 -25.64
C ASP A 133 8.45 -12.94 -26.78
N GLY A 134 9.68 -12.41 -26.71
CA GLY A 134 10.77 -12.78 -27.61
C GLY A 134 11.28 -14.22 -27.47
N LEU A 135 10.87 -14.98 -26.45
CA LEU A 135 11.23 -16.39 -26.29
C LEU A 135 10.22 -17.31 -26.98
N PRO A 136 10.67 -18.44 -27.56
CA PRO A 136 9.76 -19.50 -27.98
C PRO A 136 8.84 -19.94 -26.83
N GLU A 137 7.55 -20.14 -27.14
CA GLU A 137 6.47 -20.40 -26.17
C GLU A 137 6.82 -21.46 -25.13
N LYS A 138 7.41 -22.58 -25.56
CA LYS A 138 7.84 -23.69 -24.68
C LYS A 138 8.87 -23.30 -23.62
N TYR A 139 9.65 -22.25 -23.82
CA TYR A 139 10.60 -21.74 -22.81
C TYR A 139 9.94 -20.67 -21.95
N ARG A 140 9.18 -19.77 -22.57
CA ARG A 140 8.41 -18.72 -21.89
C ARG A 140 7.48 -19.30 -20.84
N GLU A 141 6.63 -20.25 -21.24
CA GLU A 141 5.68 -20.89 -20.36
C GLU A 141 6.37 -21.60 -19.18
N THR A 142 7.39 -22.42 -19.46
CA THR A 142 8.12 -23.14 -18.40
C THR A 142 8.77 -22.17 -17.39
N MET A 143 9.32 -21.05 -17.85
CA MET A 143 9.91 -20.04 -16.97
C MET A 143 8.85 -19.30 -16.14
N VAL A 144 7.75 -18.88 -16.77
CA VAL A 144 6.64 -18.20 -16.08
C VAL A 144 6.08 -19.09 -14.98
N LEU A 145 5.78 -20.35 -15.30
CA LEU A 145 5.26 -21.31 -14.33
C LEU A 145 6.23 -21.57 -13.20
N TYR A 146 7.52 -21.73 -13.50
CA TYR A 146 8.53 -21.94 -12.47
C TYR A 146 8.65 -20.75 -11.51
N TYR A 147 8.66 -19.51 -12.01
CA TYR A 147 8.85 -18.35 -11.15
C TYR A 147 7.57 -17.89 -10.43
N ARG A 148 6.38 -18.12 -11.00
CA ARG A 148 5.09 -17.83 -10.36
C ARG A 148 4.56 -18.97 -9.47
N GLY A 149 4.94 -20.21 -9.76
CA GLY A 149 4.51 -21.43 -9.05
C GLY A 149 5.54 -21.97 -8.07
N GLU A 150 6.05 -21.11 -7.18
CA GLU A 150 6.92 -21.49 -6.05
C GLU A 150 8.23 -22.24 -6.39
N GLN A 151 8.72 -22.15 -7.63
CA GLN A 151 10.01 -22.72 -8.05
C GLN A 151 10.10 -24.26 -7.95
N SER A 152 8.97 -24.96 -8.02
CA SER A 152 8.93 -26.43 -8.01
C SER A 152 9.00 -27.01 -9.42
N VAL A 153 10.11 -27.68 -9.74
CA VAL A 153 10.27 -28.39 -11.03
C VAL A 153 9.24 -29.51 -11.19
N ALA A 154 8.95 -30.23 -10.10
CA ALA A 154 7.97 -31.32 -10.08
C ALA A 154 6.56 -30.83 -10.42
N MET A 155 6.12 -29.72 -9.81
CA MET A 155 4.81 -29.15 -10.10
C MET A 155 4.72 -28.59 -11.53
N VAL A 156 5.79 -27.97 -12.02
CA VAL A 156 5.83 -27.50 -13.41
C VAL A 156 5.71 -28.67 -14.38
N ALA A 157 6.47 -29.75 -14.14
CA ALA A 157 6.42 -30.98 -14.93
C ALA A 157 5.00 -31.58 -14.96
N GLU A 158 4.35 -31.67 -13.81
CA GLU A 158 2.97 -32.15 -13.66
C GLU A 158 1.97 -31.27 -14.42
N SER A 159 2.09 -29.94 -14.30
CA SER A 159 1.16 -28.99 -14.92
C SER A 159 1.19 -28.99 -16.45
N ILE A 160 2.37 -29.19 -17.04
CA ILE A 160 2.56 -29.20 -18.51
C ILE A 160 2.57 -30.62 -19.08
N GLY A 161 2.53 -31.67 -18.24
CA GLY A 161 2.53 -33.06 -18.66
C GLY A 161 3.87 -33.57 -19.21
N GLU A 162 5.00 -33.07 -18.69
CA GLU A 162 6.35 -33.46 -19.14
C GLU A 162 7.20 -34.04 -18.01
N SER A 163 8.39 -34.57 -18.35
CA SER A 163 9.33 -35.06 -17.34
C SER A 163 10.09 -33.90 -16.66
N GLU A 164 10.45 -34.07 -15.39
CA GLU A 164 11.29 -33.09 -14.69
C GLU A 164 12.60 -32.78 -15.41
N ALA A 165 13.19 -33.80 -16.06
CA ALA A 165 14.41 -33.65 -16.85
C ALA A 165 14.21 -32.70 -18.03
N ALA A 166 13.08 -32.82 -18.75
CA ALA A 166 12.72 -31.93 -19.84
C ALA A 166 12.51 -30.49 -19.34
N VAL A 167 11.82 -30.32 -18.20
CA VAL A 167 11.62 -29.01 -17.55
C VAL A 167 12.95 -28.35 -17.17
N ARG A 168 13.87 -29.08 -16.52
CA ARG A 168 15.20 -28.55 -16.15
C ARG A 168 16.00 -28.12 -17.38
N GLN A 169 15.93 -28.89 -18.46
CA GLN A 169 16.59 -28.55 -19.72
C GLN A 169 16.00 -27.28 -20.34
N ARG A 170 14.67 -27.13 -20.33
CA ARG A 170 13.97 -25.94 -20.83
C ARG A 170 14.28 -24.69 -20.01
N LEU A 171 14.29 -24.80 -18.68
CA LEU A 171 14.67 -23.70 -17.80
C LEU A 171 16.11 -23.24 -18.06
N THR A 172 17.04 -24.19 -18.19
CA THR A 172 18.45 -23.87 -18.51
C THR A 172 18.57 -23.16 -19.86
N ARG A 173 17.89 -23.67 -20.89
CA ARG A 173 17.89 -23.07 -22.24
C ARG A 173 17.24 -21.69 -22.25
N GLY A 174 16.08 -21.54 -21.61
CA GLY A 174 15.38 -20.25 -21.51
C GLY A 174 16.20 -19.19 -20.76
N ARG A 175 16.83 -19.55 -19.64
CA ARG A 175 17.74 -18.64 -18.90
C ARG A 175 18.93 -18.19 -19.74
N ARG A 176 19.51 -19.09 -20.54
CA ARG A 176 20.63 -18.75 -21.45
C ARG A 176 20.21 -17.79 -22.58
N MET A 177 18.93 -17.75 -22.94
CA MET A 177 18.41 -16.79 -23.93
C MET A 177 18.22 -15.39 -23.34
N LEU A 178 18.27 -15.25 -22.01
CA LEU A 178 18.22 -13.96 -21.31
C LEU A 178 19.64 -13.47 -20.95
N ARG A 179 19.88 -12.15 -20.99
CA ARG A 179 21.08 -11.55 -20.39
C ARG A 179 21.00 -11.62 -18.86
N SER A 180 22.14 -11.70 -18.16
CA SER A 180 22.21 -11.88 -16.70
C SER A 180 21.46 -10.83 -15.88
N GLU A 181 21.44 -9.57 -16.34
CA GLU A 181 20.72 -8.47 -15.70
C GLU A 181 19.21 -8.59 -15.91
N VAL A 182 18.80 -9.00 -17.11
CA VAL A 182 17.40 -9.17 -17.50
C VAL A 182 16.80 -10.41 -16.82
N GLN A 183 17.59 -11.47 -16.64
CA GLN A 183 17.18 -12.68 -15.93
C GLN A 183 16.76 -12.38 -14.49
N ARG A 184 17.55 -11.56 -13.77
CA ARG A 184 17.23 -11.17 -12.38
C ARG A 184 15.95 -10.35 -12.30
N LEU A 185 15.75 -9.44 -13.26
CA LEU A 185 14.54 -8.62 -13.35
C LEU A 185 13.30 -9.49 -13.63
N VAL A 186 13.37 -10.36 -14.65
CA VAL A 186 12.29 -11.30 -14.98
C VAL A 186 11.93 -12.17 -13.78
N GLU A 187 12.93 -12.67 -13.03
CA GLU A 187 12.69 -13.45 -11.82
C GLU A 187 12.00 -12.64 -10.72
N SER A 188 12.47 -11.41 -10.43
CA SER A 188 11.86 -10.58 -9.37
C SER A 188 10.44 -10.17 -9.70
N THR A 189 10.18 -9.78 -10.95
CA THR A 189 8.85 -9.31 -11.38
C THR A 189 7.86 -10.47 -11.38
N LEU A 190 8.21 -11.64 -11.95
CA LEU A 190 7.31 -12.80 -11.95
C LEU A 190 6.98 -13.26 -10.52
N LYS A 191 7.97 -13.29 -9.61
CA LYS A 191 7.73 -13.61 -8.19
C LYS A 191 6.80 -12.60 -7.49
N GLY A 192 6.99 -11.31 -7.76
CA GLY A 192 6.18 -10.24 -7.17
C GLY A 192 4.71 -10.22 -7.63
N THR A 193 4.42 -10.93 -8.71
CA THR A 193 3.09 -10.99 -9.35
C THR A 193 2.37 -12.32 -9.20
N ALA A 194 2.85 -13.20 -8.32
CA ALA A 194 2.14 -14.41 -7.97
C ALA A 194 0.81 -14.06 -7.25
N PRO A 195 -0.29 -14.77 -7.55
CA PRO A 195 -1.58 -14.51 -6.91
C PRO A 195 -1.48 -14.72 -5.39
N THR A 196 -2.12 -13.83 -4.64
CA THR A 196 -2.11 -13.86 -3.16
C THR A 196 -3.35 -14.58 -2.62
N ALA A 197 -3.43 -14.79 -1.31
CA ALA A 197 -4.60 -15.37 -0.64
C ALA A 197 -5.93 -14.65 -0.98
N ALA A 198 -5.87 -13.39 -1.42
CA ALA A 198 -6.99 -12.63 -1.95
C ALA A 198 -7.66 -13.30 -3.16
N PHE A 199 -6.86 -13.87 -4.06
CA PHE A 199 -7.34 -14.58 -5.24
C PHE A 199 -8.17 -15.80 -4.85
N THR A 200 -7.67 -16.61 -3.92
CA THR A 200 -8.37 -17.80 -3.41
C THR A 200 -9.71 -17.44 -2.78
N ALA A 201 -9.74 -16.35 -2.00
CA ALA A 201 -10.98 -15.85 -1.40
C ALA A 201 -12.00 -15.38 -2.46
N CYS A 202 -11.55 -14.75 -3.54
CA CYS A 202 -12.41 -14.31 -4.64
C CYS A 202 -13.05 -15.51 -5.36
N VAL A 203 -12.26 -16.52 -5.68
CA VAL A 203 -12.75 -17.76 -6.31
C VAL A 203 -13.80 -18.45 -5.42
N LEU A 204 -13.52 -18.59 -4.12
CA LEU A 204 -14.45 -19.21 -3.17
C LEU A 204 -15.73 -18.41 -2.94
N GLY A 205 -15.65 -17.07 -2.98
CA GLY A 205 -16.82 -16.19 -2.89
C GLY A 205 -17.71 -16.22 -4.13
N ALA A 206 -17.15 -16.54 -5.30
CA ALA A 206 -17.88 -16.66 -6.56
C ALA A 206 -18.50 -18.06 -6.80
N MET A 207 -18.28 -19.02 -5.89
CA MET A 207 -18.88 -20.35 -5.98
C MET A 207 -20.36 -20.38 -5.56
N PRO A 208 -21.22 -21.17 -6.23
CA PRO A 208 -22.61 -21.33 -5.81
C PRO A 208 -22.72 -21.89 -4.39
N GLY A 209 -23.47 -21.21 -3.51
CA GLY A 209 -23.81 -21.67 -2.15
C GLY A 209 -23.14 -20.94 -0.97
N ASN A 210 -22.22 -19.99 -1.22
CA ASN A 210 -21.46 -19.30 -0.17
C ASN A 210 -22.01 -17.91 0.19
N ALA A 211 -23.13 -17.84 0.90
CA ALA A 211 -23.67 -16.56 1.40
C ALA A 211 -22.79 -15.91 2.49
N SER A 212 -21.97 -16.68 3.21
CA SER A 212 -21.16 -16.20 4.34
C SER A 212 -19.79 -15.64 3.96
N ALA A 213 -19.29 -15.92 2.74
CA ALA A 213 -18.00 -15.43 2.24
C ALA A 213 -18.09 -14.04 1.57
N ALA A 214 -19.30 -13.55 1.27
CA ALA A 214 -19.52 -12.21 0.70
C ALA A 214 -18.99 -11.10 1.62
N ILE A 215 -18.97 -11.33 2.95
CA ILE A 215 -18.43 -10.39 3.93
C ILE A 215 -16.89 -10.32 3.86
N ALA A 216 -16.21 -11.43 3.57
CA ALA A 216 -14.74 -11.48 3.43
C ALA A 216 -14.25 -10.97 2.05
N ALA A 217 -15.01 -11.20 0.98
CA ALA A 217 -14.72 -10.65 -0.35
C ALA A 217 -14.88 -9.12 -0.41
N THR A 218 -15.76 -8.55 0.43
CA THR A 218 -15.92 -7.10 0.58
C THR A 218 -14.72 -6.46 1.31
N ALA A 219 -13.99 -7.23 2.14
CA ALA A 219 -12.78 -6.74 2.79
C ALA A 219 -11.55 -6.71 1.85
N ILE A 220 -11.51 -7.58 0.82
CA ILE A 220 -10.34 -7.76 -0.05
C ILE A 220 -10.47 -7.01 -1.38
N SER A 221 -11.69 -6.82 -1.91
CA SER A 221 -11.94 -5.91 -3.05
C SER A 221 -11.64 -4.43 -2.72
N SER A 222 -11.49 -4.09 -1.44
CA SER A 222 -11.11 -2.75 -0.98
C SER A 222 -9.68 -2.31 -1.38
N THR A 223 -8.88 -3.20 -1.97
CA THR A 223 -7.48 -2.90 -2.31
C THR A 223 -7.26 -2.33 -3.72
N LYS A 224 -8.28 -2.26 -4.59
CA LYS A 224 -8.10 -1.78 -5.98
C LYS A 224 -9.18 -0.90 -6.60
N THR A 225 -10.19 -0.43 -5.86
CA THR A 225 -11.09 0.61 -6.38
C THR A 225 -11.28 1.72 -5.35
N SER A 226 -11.06 2.94 -5.84
CA SER A 226 -11.40 4.23 -5.24
C SER A 226 -12.49 4.17 -4.17
N GLY A 227 -12.14 4.67 -2.98
CA GLY A 227 -12.93 4.58 -1.75
C GLY A 227 -14.18 5.45 -1.68
N ALA A 228 -15.07 5.37 -2.66
CA ALA A 228 -16.34 6.11 -2.64
C ALA A 228 -17.59 5.21 -2.55
N ALA A 229 -17.58 4.01 -3.13
CA ALA A 229 -18.83 3.26 -3.35
C ALA A 229 -19.34 2.44 -2.14
N THR A 230 -18.50 2.10 -1.16
CA THR A 230 -18.93 1.35 0.05
C THR A 230 -19.27 2.28 1.23
N VAL A 231 -19.00 3.58 1.10
CA VAL A 231 -19.34 4.59 2.13
C VAL A 231 -20.87 4.81 2.19
N GLY A 232 -21.56 4.66 1.05
CA GLY A 232 -23.00 4.92 0.95
C GLY A 232 -23.90 3.95 1.73
N LYS A 233 -23.47 2.71 2.00
CA LYS A 233 -24.30 1.72 2.72
C LYS A 233 -24.16 1.75 4.24
N LEU A 234 -23.12 2.39 4.78
CA LEU A 234 -23.00 2.70 6.22
C LEU A 234 -23.57 4.09 6.57
N ALA A 235 -23.97 4.88 5.56
CA ALA A 235 -24.51 6.23 5.69
C ALA A 235 -26.05 6.30 5.80
N GLY A 236 -26.74 5.16 5.92
CA GLY A 236 -28.21 5.09 5.94
C GLY A 236 -28.90 5.55 7.22
N GLY A 237 -28.16 6.00 8.24
CA GLY A 237 -28.73 6.55 9.48
C GLY A 237 -28.07 7.87 9.82
N THR A 238 -28.84 8.81 10.36
CA THR A 238 -28.40 10.17 10.74
C THR A 238 -27.27 10.23 11.78
N ALA A 239 -26.82 9.06 12.30
CA ALA A 239 -25.62 8.89 13.13
C ALA A 239 -24.35 8.42 12.37
N GLY A 240 -24.45 8.04 11.08
CA GLY A 240 -23.39 7.40 10.30
C GLY A 240 -22.38 8.34 9.64
N ALA A 241 -22.72 9.63 9.49
CA ALA A 241 -21.83 10.60 8.85
C ALA A 241 -20.64 11.02 9.72
N GLY A 242 -20.71 10.81 11.03
CA GLY A 242 -19.65 11.20 11.93
C GLY A 242 -18.67 10.09 12.30
N LEU A 243 -19.17 8.90 12.63
CA LEU A 243 -18.27 7.78 13.00
C LEU A 243 -17.32 7.39 11.85
N SER A 244 -17.71 7.63 10.59
CA SER A 244 -16.88 7.37 9.41
C SER A 244 -15.55 8.12 9.42
N GLY A 245 -15.52 9.40 9.80
CA GLY A 245 -14.30 10.21 9.81
C GLY A 245 -13.30 9.81 10.91
N ALA A 246 -13.81 9.51 12.12
CA ALA A 246 -12.99 9.09 13.26
C ALA A 246 -12.39 7.71 12.99
N ILE A 247 -13.18 6.81 12.39
CA ILE A 247 -12.73 5.49 11.98
C ILE A 247 -11.72 5.60 10.82
N LEU A 248 -11.94 6.44 9.81
CA LEU A 248 -11.01 6.65 8.70
C LEU A 248 -9.66 7.23 9.14
N GLY A 249 -9.65 8.21 10.05
CA GLY A 249 -8.41 8.78 10.60
C GLY A 249 -7.61 7.78 11.44
N THR A 250 -8.32 6.96 12.23
CA THR A 250 -7.70 5.93 13.08
C THR A 250 -7.17 4.76 12.24
N LEU A 251 -7.92 4.34 11.21
CA LEU A 251 -7.48 3.32 10.24
C LEU A 251 -6.30 3.79 9.38
N GLY A 252 -6.28 5.05 8.95
CA GLY A 252 -5.13 5.64 8.24
C GLY A 252 -3.86 5.66 9.10
N GLY A 253 -3.99 6.00 10.39
CA GLY A 253 -2.90 5.90 11.36
C GLY A 253 -2.43 4.46 11.61
N LEU A 254 -3.34 3.49 11.61
CA LEU A 254 -3.06 2.06 11.76
C LEU A 254 -2.34 1.48 10.54
N LEU A 255 -2.75 1.86 9.33
CA LEU A 255 -2.10 1.44 8.09
C LEU A 255 -0.70 2.03 7.98
N GLY A 256 -0.55 3.34 8.25
CA GLY A 256 0.77 3.99 8.28
C GLY A 256 1.68 3.43 9.37
N GLY A 257 1.12 3.16 10.55
CA GLY A 257 1.83 2.52 11.66
C GLY A 257 2.25 1.08 11.35
N GLY A 258 1.36 0.28 10.75
CA GLY A 258 1.62 -1.11 10.37
C GLY A 258 2.66 -1.25 9.26
N ILE A 259 2.60 -0.39 8.24
CA ILE A 259 3.63 -0.31 7.20
C ILE A 259 4.97 0.12 7.83
N GLY A 260 4.95 1.14 8.70
CA GLY A 260 6.15 1.62 9.39
C GLY A 260 6.81 0.58 10.28
N THR A 261 6.04 -0.14 11.11
CA THR A 261 6.56 -1.21 11.98
C THR A 261 7.03 -2.41 11.17
N TYR A 262 6.35 -2.76 10.07
CA TYR A 262 6.78 -3.82 9.16
C TYR A 262 8.13 -3.52 8.51
N PHE A 263 8.32 -2.30 7.97
CA PHE A 263 9.60 -1.89 7.40
C PHE A 263 10.69 -1.80 8.47
N THR A 264 10.38 -1.29 9.66
CA THR A 264 11.33 -1.20 10.78
C THR A 264 11.75 -2.59 11.27
N HIS A 265 10.82 -3.54 11.36
CA HIS A 265 11.10 -4.92 11.72
C HIS A 265 11.98 -5.62 10.67
N ARG A 266 11.66 -5.44 9.38
CA ARG A 266 12.44 -6.04 8.28
C ARG A 266 13.87 -5.50 8.19
N ASN A 267 14.08 -4.26 8.61
CA ASN A 267 15.36 -3.56 8.50
C ASN A 267 16.13 -3.48 9.84
N ALA A 268 15.63 -4.07 10.92
CA ALA A 268 16.30 -4.00 12.22
C ALA A 268 17.63 -4.79 12.19
N PRO A 269 18.76 -4.17 12.58
CA PRO A 269 20.09 -4.78 12.50
C PRO A 269 20.30 -5.93 13.47
N TYR A 270 19.70 -5.86 14.67
CA TYR A 270 19.91 -6.84 15.75
C TYR A 270 18.64 -7.68 16.05
N ALA A 271 18.84 -8.94 16.44
CA ALA A 271 17.75 -9.86 16.81
C ALA A 271 17.00 -9.41 18.09
N SER A 272 17.69 -8.73 19.02
CA SER A 272 17.10 -8.12 20.22
C SER A 272 16.10 -7.02 19.85
N GLN A 273 16.43 -6.18 18.87
CA GLN A 273 15.56 -5.14 18.34
C GLN A 273 14.36 -5.71 17.60
N LYS A 274 14.52 -6.75 16.77
CA LYS A 274 13.39 -7.45 16.11
C LYS A 274 12.38 -7.96 17.12
N ARG A 275 12.84 -8.67 18.16
CA ARG A 275 11.97 -9.16 19.25
C ARG A 275 11.26 -8.03 19.98
N SER A 276 11.94 -6.91 20.22
CA SER A 276 11.32 -5.74 20.84
C SER A 276 10.23 -5.12 19.96
N ILE A 277 10.46 -5.00 18.65
CA ILE A 277 9.46 -4.45 17.70
C ILE A 277 8.20 -5.32 17.67
N VAL A 278 8.36 -6.66 17.67
CA VAL A 278 7.21 -7.58 17.71
C VAL A 278 6.41 -7.39 19.01
N ARG A 279 7.09 -7.35 20.17
CA ARG A 279 6.43 -7.11 21.47
C ARG A 279 5.66 -5.77 21.47
N PHE A 280 6.27 -4.71 20.97
CA PHE A 280 5.60 -3.40 20.87
C PHE A 280 4.43 -3.38 19.90
N THR A 281 4.54 -4.11 18.78
CA THR A 281 3.45 -4.25 17.81
C THR A 281 2.26 -4.95 18.46
N ILE A 282 2.49 -6.02 19.23
CA ILE A 282 1.44 -6.72 19.98
C ILE A 282 0.81 -5.80 21.02
N VAL A 283 1.60 -5.09 21.84
CA VAL A 283 1.09 -4.13 22.84
C VAL A 283 0.23 -3.06 22.17
N THR A 284 0.69 -2.51 21.04
CA THR A 284 -0.04 -1.48 20.30
C THR A 284 -1.38 -2.04 19.80
N LEU A 285 -1.38 -3.23 19.18
CA LEU A 285 -2.60 -3.89 18.71
C LEU A 285 -3.59 -4.20 19.84
N LEU A 286 -3.11 -4.62 21.01
CA LEU A 286 -3.95 -4.84 22.20
C LEU A 286 -4.58 -3.54 22.71
N LEU A 287 -3.83 -2.43 22.73
CA LEU A 287 -4.36 -1.12 23.10
C LEU A 287 -5.44 -0.65 22.13
N ILE A 288 -5.22 -0.83 20.82
CA ILE A 288 -6.21 -0.52 19.79
C ILE A 288 -7.47 -1.36 19.98
N GLY A 289 -7.32 -2.67 20.20
CA GLY A 289 -8.45 -3.56 20.48
C GLY A 289 -9.23 -3.16 21.73
N GLY A 290 -8.53 -2.80 22.80
CA GLY A 290 -9.14 -2.29 24.04
C GLY A 290 -9.89 -0.97 23.83
N PHE A 291 -9.33 -0.06 23.03
CA PHE A 291 -10.00 1.19 22.67
C PHE A 291 -11.26 0.97 21.84
N ILE A 292 -11.22 0.07 20.86
CA ILE A 292 -12.40 -0.29 20.06
C ILE A 292 -13.48 -0.90 20.96
N ALA A 293 -13.11 -1.78 21.89
CA ALA A 293 -14.04 -2.37 22.84
C ALA A 293 -14.66 -1.31 23.78
N ALA A 294 -13.87 -0.37 24.29
CA ALA A 294 -14.35 0.73 25.12
C ALA A 294 -15.28 1.68 24.36
N LEU A 295 -14.95 1.99 23.10
CA LEU A 295 -15.80 2.78 22.20
C LEU A 295 -17.13 2.06 21.94
N SER A 296 -17.07 0.76 21.66
CA SER A 296 -18.26 -0.08 21.40
C SER A 296 -19.16 -0.17 22.64
N TYR A 297 -18.57 -0.25 23.82
CA TYR A 297 -19.28 -0.24 25.10
C TYR A 297 -19.98 1.10 25.35
N LEU A 298 -19.31 2.23 25.12
CA LEU A 298 -19.95 3.55 25.21
C LEU A 298 -21.11 3.68 24.21
N VAL A 299 -20.95 3.24 22.97
CA VAL A 299 -22.05 3.29 21.99
C VAL A 299 -23.23 2.42 22.44
N ALA A 300 -22.99 1.24 23.00
CA ALA A 300 -24.03 0.37 23.54
C ALA A 300 -24.80 0.99 24.72
N ILE A 301 -24.10 1.71 25.62
CA ILE A 301 -24.74 2.45 26.72
C ILE A 301 -25.67 3.54 26.19
N GLN A 302 -25.32 4.20 25.09
CA GLN A 302 -26.18 5.24 24.50
C GLN A 302 -27.48 4.68 23.92
N THR A 303 -27.47 3.43 23.45
CA THR A 303 -28.66 2.75 22.89
C THR A 303 -29.57 2.11 23.92
N SER A 304 -29.12 2.00 25.17
CA SER A 304 -29.94 1.58 26.31
C SER A 304 -30.48 2.82 27.02
N ASP A 305 -31.69 2.78 27.61
CA ASP A 305 -32.32 3.89 28.35
C ASP A 305 -31.45 4.31 29.55
N SER A 306 -30.42 5.07 29.25
CA SER A 306 -29.33 5.41 30.14
C SER A 306 -29.64 6.71 30.87
N PRO A 307 -29.32 6.82 32.17
CA PRO A 307 -29.55 8.02 32.96
C PRO A 307 -28.55 9.16 32.67
N PHE A 308 -27.61 8.98 31.74
CA PHE A 308 -26.60 9.99 31.44
C PHE A 308 -27.12 11.03 30.43
N ASP A 309 -27.07 12.30 30.83
CA ASP A 309 -27.27 13.42 29.90
C ASP A 309 -26.28 13.32 28.73
N GLY A 310 -26.74 13.68 27.52
CA GLY A 310 -25.96 13.59 26.29
C GLY A 310 -24.63 14.36 26.34
N THR A 311 -24.55 15.43 27.13
CA THR A 311 -23.31 16.18 27.40
C THR A 311 -22.28 15.37 28.19
N THR A 312 -22.72 14.66 29.23
CA THR A 312 -21.88 13.80 30.06
C THR A 312 -21.32 12.64 29.25
N TYR A 313 -22.19 11.97 28.48
CA TYR A 313 -21.79 10.89 27.56
C TYR A 313 -20.67 11.33 26.63
N ALA A 314 -20.84 12.51 26.06
CA ALA A 314 -19.97 13.00 25.04
C ALA A 314 -18.62 13.47 25.67
N LEU A 315 -18.60 14.05 26.88
CA LEU A 315 -17.35 14.29 27.62
C LEU A 315 -16.57 12.99 27.94
N PHE A 316 -17.27 11.90 28.26
CA PHE A 316 -16.64 10.58 28.41
C PHE A 316 -16.04 10.08 27.10
N LEU A 317 -16.74 10.22 25.98
CA LEU A 317 -16.23 9.84 24.66
C LEU A 317 -15.00 10.68 24.27
N LEU A 318 -15.02 11.99 24.53
CA LEU A 318 -13.91 12.90 24.27
C LEU A 318 -12.66 12.54 25.09
N SER A 319 -12.85 12.34 26.40
CA SER A 319 -11.77 11.97 27.31
C SER A 319 -11.17 10.60 26.98
N LEU A 320 -12.00 9.64 26.54
CA LEU A 320 -11.54 8.34 26.05
C LEU A 320 -10.66 8.48 24.80
N ILE A 321 -11.07 9.27 23.81
CA ILE A 321 -10.31 9.51 22.58
C ILE A 321 -8.97 10.20 22.89
N VAL A 322 -9.00 11.30 23.65
CA VAL A 322 -7.78 12.05 24.01
C VAL A 322 -6.84 11.21 24.87
N GLY A 323 -7.38 10.49 25.85
CA GLY A 323 -6.61 9.59 26.72
C GLY A 323 -5.93 8.47 25.94
N PHE A 324 -6.65 7.85 25.01
CA PHE A 324 -6.08 6.82 24.12
C PHE A 324 -4.96 7.38 23.23
N GLN A 325 -5.14 8.58 22.68
CA GLN A 325 -4.12 9.19 21.83
C GLN A 325 -2.83 9.54 22.61
N LEU A 326 -2.97 10.05 23.84
CA LEU A 326 -1.83 10.29 24.73
C LEU A 326 -1.12 9.00 25.14
N LEU A 327 -1.89 7.94 25.42
CA LEU A 327 -1.37 6.61 25.72
C LEU A 327 -0.57 6.04 24.55
N LEU A 328 -1.12 6.10 23.34
CA LEU A 328 -0.46 5.63 22.12
C LEU A 328 0.82 6.43 21.83
N MET A 329 0.79 7.74 22.03
CA MET A 329 1.98 8.59 21.93
C MET A 329 3.06 8.21 22.95
N GLY A 330 2.67 7.95 24.20
CA GLY A 330 3.58 7.48 25.26
C GLY A 330 4.24 6.15 24.90
N VAL A 331 3.47 5.19 24.37
CA VAL A 331 3.98 3.89 23.92
C VAL A 331 4.98 4.04 22.77
N VAL A 332 4.69 4.91 21.79
CA VAL A 332 5.62 5.19 20.68
C VAL A 332 6.92 5.83 21.18
N ILE A 333 6.86 6.76 22.14
CA ILE A 333 8.06 7.36 22.74
C ILE A 333 8.89 6.31 23.48
N LEU A 334 8.24 5.43 24.26
CA LEU A 334 8.91 4.33 24.95
C LEU A 334 9.52 3.33 23.95
N MET A 335 8.83 3.03 22.85
CA MET A 335 9.33 2.19 21.76
C MET A 335 10.62 2.77 21.18
N ILE A 336 10.63 4.07 20.84
CA ILE A 336 11.83 4.73 20.29
C ILE A 336 12.98 4.69 21.30
N ARG A 337 12.72 4.94 22.59
CA ARG A 337 13.74 4.90 23.65
C ARG A 337 14.31 3.50 23.83
N GLN A 338 13.45 2.47 23.88
CA GLN A 338 13.89 1.08 24.08
C GLN A 338 14.62 0.54 22.86
N TYR A 339 14.17 0.87 21.64
CA TYR A 339 14.84 0.49 20.40
C TYR A 339 16.29 1.01 20.36
N ARG A 340 16.51 2.26 20.78
CA ARG A 340 17.86 2.87 20.89
C ARG A 340 18.71 2.16 21.94
N ARG A 341 18.18 1.98 23.15
CA ARG A 341 18.90 1.28 24.24
C ARG A 341 19.35 -0.12 23.82
N LEU A 342 18.46 -0.90 23.18
CA LEU A 342 18.77 -2.25 22.72
C LEU A 342 19.84 -2.28 21.62
N GLY A 343 19.88 -1.26 20.76
CA GLY A 343 20.94 -1.10 19.76
C GLY A 343 22.29 -0.85 20.41
N GLU A 344 22.35 0.11 21.34
CA GLU A 344 23.57 0.44 22.09
C GLU A 344 24.11 -0.77 22.87
N THR A 345 23.24 -1.53 23.54
CA THR A 345 23.66 -2.73 24.29
C THR A 345 24.16 -3.85 23.39
N ALA A 346 23.50 -4.10 22.26
CA ALA A 346 23.91 -5.14 21.31
C ALA A 346 25.25 -4.81 20.66
N LYS A 347 25.49 -3.52 20.38
CA LYS A 347 26.77 -3.02 19.86
C LYS A 347 27.91 -3.19 20.86
N LEU A 348 27.69 -2.83 22.12
CA LEU A 348 28.69 -3.01 23.19
C LEU A 348 28.97 -4.49 23.47
N ALA A 349 27.98 -5.35 23.29
CA ALA A 349 28.12 -6.80 23.42
C ALA A 349 28.82 -7.47 22.21
N GLY A 350 28.95 -6.75 21.08
CA GLY A 350 29.53 -7.29 19.85
C GLY A 350 28.60 -8.28 19.13
N ASP A 351 27.29 -8.16 19.31
CA ASP A 351 26.30 -9.04 18.69
C ASP A 351 26.41 -9.03 17.16
N GLU A 352 26.35 -10.22 16.55
CA GLU A 352 26.38 -10.37 15.09
C GLU A 352 25.16 -9.74 14.41
N LEU A 353 25.41 -9.16 13.23
CA LEU A 353 24.39 -8.57 12.39
C LEU A 353 23.55 -9.65 11.70
N GLU A 354 22.25 -9.38 11.60
CA GLU A 354 21.38 -10.22 10.80
C GLU A 354 21.81 -10.23 9.31
N PRO A 355 21.91 -11.40 8.64
CA PRO A 355 22.47 -11.52 7.28
C PRO A 355 21.81 -10.61 6.24
N ARG A 356 20.50 -10.34 6.39
CA ARG A 356 19.74 -9.44 5.52
C ARG A 356 20.03 -7.97 5.79
N ALA A 357 20.30 -7.60 7.04
CA ALA A 357 20.73 -6.25 7.38
C ALA A 357 22.11 -5.99 6.77
N ALA A 358 23.02 -6.97 6.82
CA ALA A 358 24.32 -6.92 6.15
C ALA A 358 24.19 -6.84 4.60
N ALA A 359 23.29 -7.60 3.98
CA ALA A 359 23.05 -7.52 2.54
C ALA A 359 22.39 -6.20 2.08
N PHE A 360 21.46 -5.66 2.88
CA PHE A 360 20.87 -4.34 2.67
C PHE A 360 21.89 -3.21 2.83
N GLN A 361 22.85 -3.38 3.74
CA GLN A 361 23.98 -2.47 3.94
C GLN A 361 24.89 -2.43 2.69
N GLN A 362 25.05 -3.55 2.01
CA GLN A 362 25.84 -3.68 0.78
C GLN A 362 25.14 -3.13 -0.48
N SER A 363 23.80 -3.03 -0.50
CA SER A 363 23.04 -2.54 -1.66
C SER A 363 22.82 -1.02 -1.70
N ARG A 364 23.23 -0.27 -0.66
CA ARG A 364 23.16 1.20 -0.63
C ARG A 364 24.29 1.84 -1.45
N SER A 365 24.20 1.72 -2.77
CA SER A 365 25.17 2.25 -3.74
C SER A 365 25.46 3.75 -3.63
N CYS A 366 24.58 4.54 -2.99
CA CYS A 366 24.71 6.00 -2.86
C CYS A 366 25.23 6.48 -1.49
N CYS A 367 25.45 5.58 -0.53
CA CYS A 367 25.91 5.95 0.81
C CYS A 367 27.31 6.60 0.76
N GLY A 368 27.47 7.76 1.40
CA GLY A 368 28.74 8.50 1.40
C GLY A 368 29.08 9.20 0.08
N ARG A 369 28.21 9.17 -0.93
CA ARG A 369 28.40 9.93 -2.17
C ARG A 369 27.89 11.36 -2.02
N SER A 370 28.66 12.29 -2.55
CA SER A 370 28.30 13.70 -2.65
C SER A 370 28.51 14.21 -4.06
N TRP A 371 27.59 15.02 -4.55
CA TRP A 371 27.70 15.67 -5.85
C TRP A 371 27.07 17.06 -5.77
N SER A 372 27.77 18.06 -6.31
CA SER A 372 27.29 19.44 -6.34
C SER A 372 27.40 19.98 -7.76
N SER A 373 26.38 20.69 -8.22
CA SER A 373 26.37 21.27 -9.57
C SER A 373 27.36 22.43 -9.70
N GLU A 374 28.07 22.52 -10.82
CA GLU A 374 28.96 23.65 -11.13
C GLU A 374 28.20 24.97 -11.36
N ARG A 375 26.97 24.89 -11.89
CA ARG A 375 26.11 26.07 -12.07
C ARG A 375 25.66 26.59 -10.71
N ARG A 376 25.97 27.85 -10.44
CA ARG A 376 25.61 28.56 -9.21
C ARG A 376 24.63 29.70 -9.53
N LEU A 377 23.60 29.84 -8.70
CA LEU A 377 22.64 30.94 -8.75
C LEU A 377 22.63 31.62 -7.37
N LEU A 378 22.82 32.94 -7.33
CA LEU A 378 22.99 33.72 -6.09
C LEU A 378 24.06 33.13 -5.13
N GLY A 379 25.18 32.64 -5.68
CA GLY A 379 26.29 32.08 -4.90
C GLY A 379 26.07 30.66 -4.35
N ARG A 380 24.88 30.07 -4.54
CA ARG A 380 24.55 28.69 -4.14
C ARG A 380 24.51 27.76 -5.36
N PRO A 381 24.91 26.48 -5.24
CA PRO A 381 24.75 25.52 -6.34
C PRO A 381 23.27 25.34 -6.69
N LEU A 382 22.99 25.13 -7.97
CA LEU A 382 21.63 24.88 -8.45
C LEU A 382 21.07 23.56 -7.87
N LEU A 383 21.90 22.51 -7.84
CA LEU A 383 21.56 21.21 -7.27
C LEU A 383 22.72 20.71 -6.39
N ASP A 384 22.42 20.37 -5.15
CA ASP A 384 23.38 19.81 -4.20
C ASP A 384 22.85 18.51 -3.61
N ILE A 385 23.62 17.44 -3.75
CA ILE A 385 23.26 16.09 -3.33
C ILE A 385 24.32 15.61 -2.35
N GLN A 386 23.91 15.32 -1.11
CA GLN A 386 24.83 14.82 -0.10
C GLN A 386 24.20 13.72 0.74
N PHE A 387 24.65 12.49 0.55
CA PHE A 387 24.27 11.35 1.38
C PHE A 387 25.37 11.06 2.39
N SER A 388 24.99 11.04 3.67
CA SER A 388 25.97 10.80 4.73
C SER A 388 26.52 9.38 4.64
N PRO A 389 27.81 9.16 4.94
CA PRO A 389 28.30 7.84 5.29
C PRO A 389 27.50 7.35 6.49
N ARG A 390 26.96 6.14 6.42
CA ARG A 390 26.18 5.53 7.49
C ARG A 390 26.95 4.42 8.16
N ASP A 391 26.83 4.33 9.48
CA ASP A 391 27.34 3.20 10.24
C ASP A 391 26.45 1.96 10.05
N VAL A 392 26.82 0.91 10.76
CA VAL A 392 26.16 -0.40 10.79
C VAL A 392 24.67 -0.33 11.15
N GLU A 393 24.23 0.69 11.89
CA GLU A 393 22.84 0.89 12.29
C GLU A 393 22.05 1.76 11.30
N GLY A 394 22.68 2.19 10.21
CA GLY A 394 22.10 3.14 9.26
C GLY A 394 22.08 4.58 9.80
N ILE A 395 22.80 4.86 10.88
CA ILE A 395 22.94 6.20 11.47
C ILE A 395 24.05 6.93 10.70
N ALA A 396 23.80 8.17 10.30
CA ALA A 396 24.82 8.99 9.66
C ALA A 396 26.00 9.22 10.62
N LEU A 397 27.19 8.71 10.27
CA LEU A 397 28.44 8.90 11.03
C LEU A 397 28.76 10.38 11.19
N ARG A 398 28.51 11.15 10.13
CA ARG A 398 28.46 12.62 10.13
C ARG A 398 27.34 13.02 9.19
N PRO A 399 26.32 13.79 9.63
CA PRO A 399 25.26 14.22 8.75
C PRO A 399 25.83 15.13 7.65
N GLY A 400 25.83 14.63 6.41
CA GLY A 400 26.04 15.43 5.21
C GLY A 400 24.93 16.48 5.12
N VAL A 401 25.33 17.72 4.86
CA VAL A 401 24.45 18.88 4.77
C VAL A 401 24.45 19.39 3.32
N ALA A 402 23.43 19.00 2.56
CA ALA A 402 23.20 19.53 1.22
C ALA A 402 22.68 20.98 1.30
N ARG A 403 23.26 21.90 0.52
CA ARG A 403 22.88 23.32 0.44
C ARG A 403 22.84 23.80 -1.01
N GLY A 404 21.66 24.11 -1.52
CA GLY A 404 21.49 24.59 -2.89
C GLY A 404 20.14 25.23 -3.16
N TRP A 405 19.83 25.51 -4.43
CA TRP A 405 18.47 25.83 -4.84
C TRP A 405 17.56 24.62 -4.73
N ILE A 406 18.09 23.46 -5.14
CA ILE A 406 17.54 22.13 -4.95
C ILE A 406 18.54 21.35 -4.09
N ALA A 407 18.13 20.87 -2.91
CA ALA A 407 18.99 20.15 -1.99
C ALA A 407 18.42 18.75 -1.68
N ILE A 408 19.25 17.71 -1.79
CA ILE A 408 18.86 16.32 -1.52
C ILE A 408 19.87 15.68 -0.59
N GLY A 409 19.43 15.15 0.54
CA GLY A 409 20.34 14.51 1.48
C GLY A 409 19.70 14.13 2.80
N ASP A 410 20.51 13.71 3.77
CA ASP A 410 20.01 13.47 5.13
C ASP A 410 19.57 14.77 5.80
N VAL A 411 20.35 15.82 5.61
CA VAL A 411 20.03 17.19 6.00
C VAL A 411 20.12 18.07 4.75
N ALA A 412 19.01 18.66 4.34
CA ALA A 412 18.91 19.43 3.11
C ALA A 412 18.38 20.85 3.38
N TYR A 413 19.13 21.86 2.94
CA TYR A 413 18.73 23.27 2.96
C TYR A 413 18.62 23.76 1.51
N GLY A 414 17.39 23.81 1.02
CA GLY A 414 17.03 24.30 -0.31
C GLY A 414 16.48 25.72 -0.25
N TRP A 415 16.73 26.54 -1.25
CA TRP A 415 15.93 27.77 -1.43
C TRP A 415 14.55 27.46 -1.99
N PHE A 416 14.50 26.66 -3.06
CA PHE A 416 13.26 26.29 -3.74
C PHE A 416 12.77 24.92 -3.28
N PHE A 417 13.64 23.91 -3.29
CA PHE A 417 13.28 22.53 -3.00
C PHE A 417 14.28 21.83 -2.07
N ALA A 418 13.79 21.08 -1.08
CA ALA A 418 14.61 20.24 -0.22
C ALA A 418 13.97 18.88 0.06
N MET A 419 14.74 17.80 -0.09
CA MET A 419 14.31 16.43 0.20
C MET A 419 15.29 15.75 1.16
N GLY A 420 14.78 15.23 2.28
CA GLY A 420 15.64 14.58 3.28
C GLY A 420 14.99 14.20 4.60
N ASN A 421 15.78 13.74 5.56
CA ASN A 421 15.26 13.52 6.92
C ASN A 421 14.98 14.85 7.64
N LYS A 422 15.90 15.80 7.52
CA LYS A 422 15.67 17.20 7.89
C LYS A 422 15.74 18.03 6.62
N SER A 423 14.64 18.65 6.23
CA SER A 423 14.58 19.45 5.00
C SER A 423 13.99 20.83 5.28
N ILE A 424 14.63 21.88 4.76
CA ILE A 424 14.14 23.26 4.85
C ILE A 424 14.21 23.90 3.47
N ALA A 425 13.05 24.32 2.93
CA ALA A 425 12.93 25.01 1.64
C ALA A 425 11.54 25.63 1.44
N ALA A 426 11.31 26.38 0.36
CA ALA A 426 9.96 26.77 -0.03
C ALA A 426 9.03 25.55 -0.22
N ILE A 427 9.53 24.50 -0.89
CA ILE A 427 8.89 23.18 -0.99
C ILE A 427 9.79 22.15 -0.31
N ALA A 428 9.35 21.64 0.85
CA ALA A 428 10.14 20.74 1.68
C ALA A 428 9.46 19.36 1.79
N MET A 429 10.26 18.29 1.63
CA MET A 429 9.79 16.92 1.71
C MET A 429 10.68 16.07 2.60
N GLY A 430 10.10 15.22 3.43
CA GLY A 430 10.91 14.44 4.35
C GLY A 430 10.24 13.85 5.57
N SER A 431 11.03 13.38 6.52
CA SER A 431 10.50 13.02 7.84
C SER A 431 10.21 14.25 8.70
N ARG A 432 11.05 15.30 8.61
CA ARG A 432 10.87 16.59 9.31
C ARG A 432 11.05 17.81 8.37
N PRO A 433 10.12 18.04 7.42
CA PRO A 433 10.19 19.16 6.51
C PRO A 433 9.66 20.47 7.13
N ILE A 434 10.32 21.59 6.80
CA ILE A 434 9.92 22.95 7.16
C ILE A 434 9.91 23.82 5.90
N GLY A 435 8.80 24.49 5.59
CA GLY A 435 8.67 25.22 4.34
C GLY A 435 7.35 25.98 4.15
N ILE A 436 7.17 26.57 2.96
CA ILE A 436 5.87 27.15 2.57
C ILE A 436 4.90 26.00 2.28
N VAL A 437 5.35 25.02 1.50
CA VAL A 437 4.66 23.74 1.25
C VAL A 437 5.52 22.62 1.83
N SER A 438 4.97 21.87 2.78
CA SER A 438 5.71 20.83 3.52
C SER A 438 4.98 19.51 3.49
N VAL A 439 5.64 18.43 3.03
CA VAL A 439 5.06 17.09 2.93
C VAL A 439 5.93 16.08 3.68
N GLY A 440 5.42 15.47 4.75
CA GLY A 440 6.23 14.58 5.56
C GLY A 440 5.57 13.90 6.75
N ALA A 441 6.34 13.17 7.53
CA ALA A 441 5.82 12.52 8.75
C ALA A 441 5.48 13.54 9.85
N MET A 442 6.37 14.52 10.09
CA MET A 442 6.20 15.66 10.99
C MET A 442 6.49 16.96 10.21
N SER A 443 5.47 17.52 9.57
CA SER A 443 5.61 18.68 8.68
C SER A 443 5.20 19.99 9.35
N ILE A 444 5.93 21.07 9.02
CA ILE A 444 5.61 22.44 9.44
C ILE A 444 5.61 23.33 8.20
N GLY A 445 4.54 24.08 7.95
CA GLY A 445 4.54 25.05 6.85
C GLY A 445 3.28 25.90 6.71
N VAL A 446 3.18 26.70 5.65
CA VAL A 446 1.93 27.43 5.35
C VAL A 446 0.87 26.43 4.88
N ILE A 447 1.25 25.53 3.97
CA ILE A 447 0.49 24.36 3.56
C ILE A 447 1.28 23.14 4.03
N SER A 448 0.74 22.40 5.00
CA SER A 448 1.42 21.27 5.63
C SER A 448 0.64 19.99 5.43
N MET A 449 1.28 18.94 4.94
CA MET A 449 0.70 17.62 4.73
C MET A 449 1.50 16.56 5.48
N GLY A 450 0.85 15.69 6.27
CA GLY A 450 1.60 14.67 7.00
C GLY A 450 0.88 13.84 8.06
N GLY A 451 1.64 13.01 8.75
CA GLY A 451 1.15 12.28 9.93
C GLY A 451 0.85 13.25 11.09
N LEU A 452 1.83 14.07 11.45
CA LEU A 452 1.69 15.28 12.24
C LEU A 452 1.96 16.47 11.32
N SER A 453 1.00 17.37 11.20
CA SER A 453 1.11 18.56 10.35
C SER A 453 0.74 19.81 11.14
N ILE A 454 1.54 20.87 10.97
CA ILE A 454 1.32 22.17 11.61
C ILE A 454 1.40 23.25 10.53
N GLY A 455 0.33 24.01 10.32
CA GLY A 455 0.37 25.07 9.33
C GLY A 455 -0.85 25.99 9.27
N LEU A 456 -0.89 26.89 8.29
CA LEU A 456 -2.08 27.70 8.06
C LEU A 456 -3.20 26.84 7.46
N ILE A 457 -2.84 26.02 6.47
CA ILE A 457 -3.64 24.93 5.90
C ILE A 457 -2.93 23.62 6.25
N SER A 458 -3.58 22.77 7.04
CA SER A 458 -2.98 21.54 7.56
C SER A 458 -3.80 20.33 7.16
N LEU A 459 -3.17 19.34 6.51
CA LEU A 459 -3.78 18.10 6.05
C LEU A 459 -3.05 16.91 6.70
N GLY A 460 -3.72 16.09 7.52
CA GLY A 460 -2.98 14.99 8.15
C GLY A 460 -3.71 14.09 9.13
N GLY A 461 -2.95 13.18 9.75
CA GLY A 461 -3.45 12.34 10.84
C GLY A 461 -3.78 13.18 12.07
N LEU A 462 -2.81 13.96 12.53
CA LEU A 462 -2.95 15.05 13.51
C LEU A 462 -2.62 16.36 12.79
N ALA A 463 -3.64 17.17 12.55
CA ALA A 463 -3.55 18.41 11.78
C ALA A 463 -3.83 19.62 12.68
N VAL A 464 -2.89 20.55 12.77
CA VAL A 464 -3.01 21.77 13.57
C VAL A 464 -2.88 22.99 12.68
N GLY A 465 -3.92 23.80 12.55
CA GLY A 465 -3.87 24.98 11.69
C GLY A 465 -5.09 25.87 11.69
N TRP A 466 -5.05 27.00 10.98
CA TRP A 466 -6.25 27.84 10.88
C TRP A 466 -7.36 27.13 10.09
N TRP A 467 -6.99 26.46 8.99
CA TRP A 467 -7.81 25.50 8.27
C TRP A 467 -7.17 24.12 8.40
N SER A 468 -7.82 23.22 9.14
CA SER A 468 -7.29 21.88 9.42
C SER A 468 -8.22 20.81 8.90
N LEU A 469 -7.68 19.86 8.13
CA LEU A 469 -8.36 18.67 7.64
C LEU A 469 -7.61 17.41 8.09
N GLY A 470 -8.27 16.48 8.77
CA GLY A 470 -7.53 15.31 9.25
C GLY A 470 -8.26 14.29 10.10
N GLY A 471 -7.52 13.32 10.63
CA GLY A 471 -8.05 12.37 11.61
C GLY A 471 -8.42 13.07 12.92
N LEU A 472 -7.45 13.78 13.52
CA LEU A 472 -7.61 14.71 14.62
C LEU A 472 -7.22 16.12 14.13
N ALA A 473 -8.21 16.98 13.95
CA ALA A 473 -8.05 18.32 13.38
C ALA A 473 -8.26 19.39 14.46
N LEU A 474 -7.29 20.27 14.66
CA LEU A 474 -7.32 21.37 15.62
C LEU A 474 -7.14 22.70 14.89
N GLY A 475 -8.09 23.63 15.02
CA GLY A 475 -7.99 24.87 14.26
C GLY A 475 -9.05 25.94 14.43
N GLY A 476 -8.95 26.97 13.60
CA GLY A 476 -10.01 27.97 13.46
C GLY A 476 -11.25 27.36 12.81
N HIS A 477 -11.02 26.66 11.70
CA HIS A 477 -11.98 25.84 10.97
C HIS A 477 -11.42 24.42 10.85
N ALA A 478 -12.03 23.47 11.52
CA ALA A 478 -11.57 22.09 11.59
C ALA A 478 -12.57 21.13 10.93
N VAL A 479 -12.07 20.23 10.07
CA VAL A 479 -12.88 19.18 9.46
C VAL A 479 -12.16 17.86 9.59
N GLY A 480 -12.80 16.83 10.13
CA GLY A 480 -12.07 15.60 10.40
C GLY A 480 -12.80 14.55 11.21
N GLY A 481 -12.10 13.48 11.56
CA GLY A 481 -12.67 12.44 12.40
C GLY A 481 -13.02 12.92 13.80
N ALA A 482 -12.06 13.52 14.48
CA ALA A 482 -12.24 14.33 15.67
C ALA A 482 -11.79 15.75 15.33
N ALA A 483 -12.69 16.73 15.37
CA ALA A 483 -12.45 18.10 14.94
C ALA A 483 -12.71 19.07 16.10
N PHE A 484 -11.73 19.93 16.39
CA PHE A 484 -11.84 20.99 17.38
C PHE A 484 -11.62 22.34 16.69
N GLY A 485 -12.70 23.10 16.58
CA GLY A 485 -12.76 24.39 15.90
C GLY A 485 -12.92 25.56 16.87
N ILE A 486 -12.35 26.72 16.56
CA ILE A 486 -12.73 27.96 17.26
C ILE A 486 -14.02 28.51 16.64
N LYS A 487 -14.09 28.60 15.31
CA LYS A 487 -15.26 29.11 14.58
C LYS A 487 -16.14 27.99 14.05
N MET A 488 -15.53 26.92 13.56
CA MET A 488 -16.22 25.85 12.87
C MET A 488 -15.56 24.50 13.14
N ALA A 489 -16.36 23.48 13.46
CA ALA A 489 -15.90 22.09 13.47
C ALA A 489 -16.87 21.19 12.69
N ALA A 490 -16.37 20.30 11.82
CA ALA A 490 -17.20 19.34 11.12
C ALA A 490 -16.60 17.93 11.13
N GLY A 491 -17.42 16.91 11.36
CA GLY A 491 -17.07 15.52 11.17
C GLY A 491 -17.53 14.60 12.29
N GLY A 492 -16.68 13.71 12.79
CA GLY A 492 -17.15 12.64 13.67
C GLY A 492 -17.56 13.02 15.07
N ALA A 493 -16.54 13.37 15.83
CA ALA A 493 -16.66 14.13 17.05
C ALA A 493 -16.25 15.57 16.72
N ALA A 494 -17.21 16.49 16.72
CA ALA A 494 -16.97 17.88 16.38
C ALA A 494 -17.23 18.78 17.60
N ALA A 495 -16.21 19.45 18.09
CA ALA A 495 -16.31 20.44 19.15
C ALA A 495 -15.94 21.83 18.63
N SER A 496 -16.77 22.84 18.86
CA SER A 496 -16.52 24.20 18.40
C SER A 496 -17.06 25.24 19.38
N MET A 497 -16.35 26.34 19.58
CA MET A 497 -16.93 27.50 20.29
C MET A 497 -17.99 28.22 19.44
N GLY A 498 -17.88 28.13 18.11
CA GLY A 498 -18.85 28.65 17.16
C GLY A 498 -19.86 27.59 16.73
N SER A 499 -19.85 27.26 15.44
CA SER A 499 -20.76 26.28 14.85
C SER A 499 -20.11 24.91 14.73
N ALA A 500 -20.87 23.82 14.89
CA ALA A 500 -20.38 22.48 14.60
C ALA A 500 -21.40 21.54 13.95
N LYS A 501 -20.89 20.56 13.19
CA LYS A 501 -21.67 19.54 12.45
C LYS A 501 -21.03 18.17 12.67
N GLY A 502 -21.79 17.15 13.05
CA GLY A 502 -21.24 15.81 13.23
C GLY A 502 -22.19 14.79 13.85
N ALA A 503 -21.74 13.55 14.01
CA ALA A 503 -22.52 12.53 14.73
C ALA A 503 -22.53 12.80 16.24
N THR A 504 -21.44 13.35 16.76
CA THR A 504 -21.34 13.86 18.13
C THR A 504 -20.85 15.29 18.08
N VAL A 505 -21.63 16.22 18.63
CA VAL A 505 -21.40 17.67 18.47
C VAL A 505 -21.38 18.37 19.82
N PHE A 506 -20.38 19.23 20.03
CA PHE A 506 -20.27 20.11 21.18
C PHE A 506 -20.06 21.52 20.67
N SER A 507 -21.12 22.29 20.51
CA SER A 507 -21.00 23.69 20.12
C SER A 507 -22.02 24.60 20.77
N GLY A 508 -21.71 25.89 20.78
CA GLY A 508 -22.63 26.94 21.21
C GLY A 508 -23.79 27.14 20.23
N ASP A 509 -23.61 26.80 18.95
CA ASP A 509 -24.65 26.87 17.92
C ASP A 509 -24.68 25.60 17.04
N THR A 510 -25.81 24.92 17.04
CA THR A 510 -26.13 23.72 16.24
C THR A 510 -27.35 23.93 15.34
N SER A 511 -27.77 25.19 15.14
CA SER A 511 -28.95 25.52 14.34
C SER A 511 -28.83 25.00 12.90
N GLU A 512 -29.98 24.77 12.26
CA GLU A 512 -30.03 24.34 10.85
C GLU A 512 -29.34 25.35 9.92
N ALA A 513 -29.39 26.64 10.27
CA ALA A 513 -28.65 27.72 9.61
C ALA A 513 -27.12 27.61 9.79
N ALA A 514 -26.66 27.23 10.98
CA ALA A 514 -25.25 26.97 11.26
C ALA A 514 -24.75 25.76 10.45
N VAL A 515 -25.50 24.67 10.42
CA VAL A 515 -25.17 23.48 9.62
C VAL A 515 -25.16 23.79 8.12
N ALA A 516 -26.11 24.58 7.62
CA ALA A 516 -26.12 25.03 6.22
C ALA A 516 -24.90 25.90 5.87
N THR A 517 -24.42 26.70 6.83
CA THR A 517 -23.20 27.51 6.67
C THR A 517 -21.96 26.63 6.62
N ILE A 518 -21.91 25.59 7.47
CA ILE A 518 -20.85 24.58 7.45
C ILE A 518 -20.82 23.82 6.12
N ASN A 519 -21.97 23.40 5.58
CA ASN A 519 -22.07 22.69 4.30
C ASN A 519 -21.62 23.52 3.10
N ARG A 520 -21.80 24.85 3.17
CA ARG A 520 -21.37 25.76 2.11
C ARG A 520 -19.87 26.08 2.17
N HIS A 521 -19.22 25.80 3.29
CA HIS A 521 -17.81 26.11 3.48
C HIS A 521 -16.92 25.27 2.53
N TRP A 522 -15.90 25.87 1.94
CA TRP A 522 -15.03 25.17 0.99
C TRP A 522 -14.32 23.95 1.63
N LEU A 523 -13.89 24.09 2.89
CA LEU A 523 -13.20 23.03 3.65
C LEU A 523 -14.04 21.75 3.81
N THR A 524 -15.36 21.84 3.94
CA THR A 524 -16.26 20.68 4.04
C THR A 524 -16.57 20.08 2.68
N LYS A 525 -16.72 20.91 1.64
CA LYS A 525 -16.84 20.43 0.25
C LYS A 525 -15.63 19.59 -0.18
N ILE A 526 -14.43 19.99 0.25
CA ILE A 526 -13.20 19.21 0.04
C ILE A 526 -13.30 17.84 0.75
N ALA A 527 -13.75 17.83 2.00
CA ALA A 527 -13.87 16.61 2.79
C ALA A 527 -14.95 15.65 2.26
N GLU A 528 -16.05 16.18 1.74
CA GLU A 528 -17.19 15.42 1.19
C GLU A 528 -16.98 15.00 -0.28
N GLY A 529 -15.82 15.31 -0.87
CA GLY A 529 -15.47 14.92 -2.25
C GLY A 529 -16.27 15.63 -3.35
N TYR A 530 -17.06 16.65 -2.99
CA TYR A 530 -17.95 17.35 -3.92
C TYR A 530 -17.27 18.60 -4.51
N THR A 531 -16.44 18.40 -5.53
CA THR A 531 -16.34 19.23 -6.75
C THR A 531 -15.40 18.52 -7.73
N PRO A 532 -15.87 18.07 -8.92
CA PRO A 532 -15.02 17.37 -9.89
C PRO A 532 -13.80 18.22 -10.31
N ASP A 533 -13.97 19.54 -10.44
CA ASP A 533 -12.88 20.47 -10.80
C ASP A 533 -11.78 20.55 -9.75
N PHE A 534 -12.12 20.46 -8.47
CA PHE A 534 -11.15 20.64 -7.38
C PHE A 534 -10.41 19.34 -7.05
N ALA A 535 -11.09 18.19 -7.12
CA ALA A 535 -10.46 16.89 -7.02
C ALA A 535 -9.46 16.67 -8.18
N PHE A 536 -9.81 17.15 -9.38
CA PHE A 536 -8.90 17.18 -10.53
C PHE A 536 -7.69 18.09 -10.29
N GLN A 537 -7.89 19.31 -9.78
CA GLN A 537 -6.79 20.25 -9.47
C GLN A 537 -5.82 19.74 -8.40
N ILE A 538 -6.32 19.13 -7.31
CA ILE A 538 -5.45 18.54 -6.28
C ILE A 538 -4.73 17.30 -6.83
N SER A 539 -5.43 16.44 -7.56
CA SER A 539 -4.80 15.27 -8.17
C SER A 539 -3.72 15.68 -9.16
N LEU A 540 -3.97 16.70 -9.98
CA LEU A 540 -3.00 17.29 -10.90
C LEU A 540 -1.79 17.88 -10.16
N LEU A 541 -2.01 18.62 -9.07
CA LEU A 541 -0.94 19.16 -8.23
C LEU A 541 -0.09 18.04 -7.61
N VAL A 542 -0.72 16.99 -7.08
CA VAL A 542 -0.05 15.82 -6.53
C VAL A 542 0.74 15.08 -7.60
N ILE A 543 0.16 14.89 -8.80
CA ILE A 543 0.84 14.29 -9.96
C ILE A 543 2.06 15.12 -10.37
N ILE A 544 1.94 16.45 -10.46
CA ILE A 544 3.06 17.35 -10.78
C ILE A 544 4.17 17.23 -9.72
N ILE A 545 3.80 17.18 -8.43
CA ILE A 545 4.76 16.98 -7.34
C ILE A 545 5.45 15.62 -7.46
N LEU A 546 4.71 14.54 -7.73
CA LEU A 546 5.26 13.19 -7.90
C LEU A 546 6.18 13.08 -9.12
N ILE A 547 5.80 13.68 -10.26
CA ILE A 547 6.66 13.76 -11.45
C ILE A 547 7.93 14.53 -11.13
N ALA A 548 7.84 15.66 -10.43
CA ALA A 548 9.00 16.41 -10.00
C ALA A 548 9.93 15.57 -9.11
N ILE A 549 9.39 14.80 -8.14
CA ILE A 549 10.18 13.87 -7.32
C ILE A 549 10.86 12.82 -8.19
N ALA A 550 10.13 12.17 -9.11
CA ALA A 550 10.66 11.10 -9.96
C ALA A 550 11.78 11.62 -10.87
N VAL A 551 11.60 12.78 -11.48
CA VAL A 551 12.61 13.45 -12.31
C VAL A 551 13.84 13.81 -11.48
N VAL A 552 13.66 14.45 -10.33
CA VAL A 552 14.75 14.85 -9.43
C VAL A 552 15.51 13.62 -8.91
N THR A 553 14.81 12.54 -8.57
CA THR A 553 15.40 11.27 -8.11
C THR A 553 16.17 10.57 -9.23
N ARG A 554 15.64 10.56 -10.46
CA ARG A 554 16.32 9.98 -11.64
C ARG A 554 17.58 10.77 -12.01
N ILE A 555 17.52 12.10 -11.92
CA ILE A 555 18.69 12.98 -12.10
C ILE A 555 19.72 12.73 -10.99
N ALA A 556 19.30 12.62 -9.74
CA ALA A 556 20.20 12.31 -8.63
C ALA A 556 20.89 10.97 -8.81
N MET A 557 20.13 9.91 -9.16
CA MET A 557 20.66 8.56 -9.37
C MET A 557 21.64 8.51 -10.56
N SER A 558 21.36 9.21 -11.66
CA SER A 558 22.27 9.23 -12.83
C SER A 558 23.57 9.95 -12.52
N LYS A 559 23.54 11.04 -11.74
CA LYS A 559 24.74 11.78 -11.31
C LYS A 559 25.55 11.07 -10.24
N LEU A 560 24.92 10.21 -9.44
CA LEU A 560 25.60 9.39 -8.44
C LEU A 560 26.23 8.13 -9.04
N GLN A 561 25.76 7.64 -10.20
CA GLN A 561 26.28 6.42 -10.85
C GLN A 561 27.55 6.65 -11.68
N THR A 562 27.84 7.88 -12.10
CA THR A 562 29.12 8.21 -12.73
C THR A 562 30.23 8.17 -11.69
N PRO A 563 31.27 7.33 -11.84
CA PRO A 563 32.43 7.39 -10.95
C PRO A 563 33.02 8.80 -11.04
N SER A 564 33.17 9.47 -9.90
CA SER A 564 33.89 10.74 -9.86
C SER A 564 35.37 10.44 -10.04
N ASP A 565 35.87 10.58 -11.27
CA ASP A 565 37.22 11.10 -11.44
C ASP A 565 37.19 12.56 -10.97
N ARG A 566 37.50 12.78 -9.69
CA ARG A 566 38.15 13.97 -9.12
C ARG A 566 38.25 13.87 -7.61
#